data_AF-A0A377GEG9-F1
#
_entry.id   AF-A0A377GEG9-F1
#
_cell.length_a   1.000
_cell.length_b   1.000
_cell.length_c   1.000
_cell.angle_alpha   90.00
_cell.angle_beta   90.00
_cell.angle_gamma   90.00
#
_symmetry.space_group_name_H-M   'P 1'
#
loop_
_entity.id
_entity.type
_entity.pdbx_description
1 polymer ?
#
loop_
_entity_poly.entity_id
_entity_poly.type
_entity_poly.pdbx_seq_one_letter_code
_entity_poly.pdbx_strand_id
1 'polypeptide(L)'
;MKIHCLLGALFLSPLLCFATANDNKEHLIFSPLPNDKNWIVKHYSNEQEIPNQQHMLQRTVDFPTQIVRVRGNVAGLELSCEEIGDEIEQIFTNKISPDLFLYNTYINCAYDQDSPEEYAVSFSIQSYFDPLTDKAVDYLKSYLQEYNGYNLFDTSTLHIENAKGIIVSMTLNAGLKHNPEQASFTLYRQDRKNFYFKSNFDMRKELIADIYHRFYSNNPEVILPFFEKWISPAANTIYHAILKASNYLELQPERIFIMENEGDIFVSDLRYYFANLCMKRNPNKHCL
;
A
#
# COMPACT_ATOMS: atom_id res chain seq x y z
N MET A 1 -13.68 2.22 -69.65
CA MET A 1 -13.07 1.08 -68.92
C MET A 1 -13.44 1.21 -67.45
N LYS A 2 -14.15 0.21 -66.92
CA LYS A 2 -14.52 0.08 -65.50
C LYS A 2 -13.31 -0.42 -64.72
N ILE A 3 -12.96 0.22 -63.61
CA ILE A 3 -12.28 -0.44 -62.49
C ILE A 3 -12.91 0.10 -61.20
N HIS A 4 -13.70 -0.76 -60.57
CA HIS A 4 -14.18 -0.63 -59.20
C HIS A 4 -12.98 -0.76 -58.26
N CYS A 5 -12.79 0.19 -57.35
CA CYS A 5 -12.08 -0.07 -56.10
C CYS A 5 -13.10 -0.10 -54.97
N LEU A 6 -13.23 -1.28 -54.38
CA LEU A 6 -14.12 -1.60 -53.27
C LEU A 6 -13.79 -0.73 -52.05
N LEU A 7 -14.84 -0.13 -51.49
CA LEU A 7 -14.88 0.35 -50.12
C LEU A 7 -14.66 -0.82 -49.15
N GLY A 8 -13.54 -0.80 -48.44
CA GLY A 8 -13.35 -1.55 -47.21
C GLY A 8 -13.51 -0.62 -46.01
N ALA A 9 -14.74 -0.45 -45.52
CA ALA A 9 -15.00 0.22 -44.26
C ALA A 9 -14.57 -0.72 -43.12
N LEU A 10 -13.36 -0.54 -42.60
CA LEU A 10 -12.94 -1.10 -41.32
C LEU A 10 -13.61 -0.27 -40.22
N PHE A 11 -14.80 -0.70 -39.82
CA PHE A 11 -15.42 -0.32 -38.57
C PHE A 11 -14.54 -0.86 -37.43
N LEU A 12 -13.60 -0.04 -36.96
CA LEU A 12 -13.00 -0.20 -35.65
C LEU A 12 -14.05 0.23 -34.63
N SER A 13 -14.77 -0.74 -34.10
CA SER A 13 -15.67 -0.56 -32.96
C SER A 13 -14.86 0.03 -31.80
N PRO A 14 -15.30 1.16 -31.22
CA PRO A 14 -14.70 1.68 -30.01
C PRO A 14 -15.20 0.80 -28.86
N LEU A 15 -14.32 0.01 -28.27
CA LEU A 15 -14.52 -0.42 -26.88
C LEU A 15 -14.27 0.81 -26.01
N LEU A 16 -15.32 1.62 -25.85
CA LEU A 16 -15.51 2.44 -24.65
C LEU A 16 -15.60 1.44 -23.48
N CYS A 17 -14.93 1.62 -22.34
CA CYS A 17 -15.27 2.64 -21.37
C CYS A 17 -14.30 2.68 -20.18
N PHE A 18 -14.04 3.93 -19.74
CA PHE A 18 -13.68 4.45 -18.41
C PHE A 18 -12.44 3.88 -17.67
N ALA A 19 -11.58 4.69 -17.05
CA ALA A 19 -11.81 6.01 -16.48
C ALA A 19 -10.62 6.97 -16.73
N THR A 20 -10.95 8.20 -17.10
CA THR A 20 -10.15 9.36 -16.72
C THR A 20 -10.13 9.43 -15.19
N ALA A 21 -8.95 9.34 -14.59
CA ALA A 21 -8.72 9.89 -13.26
C ALA A 21 -7.75 11.07 -13.41
N ASN A 22 -8.30 12.20 -13.85
CA ASN A 22 -7.73 13.49 -13.52
C ASN A 22 -8.12 13.74 -12.06
N ASP A 23 -7.26 13.29 -11.13
CA ASP A 23 -7.27 13.79 -9.76
C ASP A 23 -5.84 13.65 -9.20
N ASN A 24 -5.43 14.62 -8.38
CA ASN A 24 -4.05 14.89 -7.94
C ASN A 24 -3.42 13.81 -7.03
N LYS A 25 -3.41 12.53 -7.44
CA LYS A 25 -2.97 11.37 -6.63
C LYS A 25 -1.84 10.55 -7.29
N GLU A 26 -1.06 11.13 -8.20
CA GLU A 26 -0.03 10.45 -9.02
C GLU A 26 1.25 10.00 -8.26
N HIS A 27 1.19 9.78 -6.95
CA HIS A 27 2.41 9.67 -6.13
C HIS A 27 2.59 8.30 -5.51
N LEU A 28 1.63 7.83 -4.72
CA LEU A 28 1.64 6.52 -4.09
C LEU A 28 0.79 5.55 -4.92
N ILE A 29 1.35 4.40 -5.26
CA ILE A 29 0.70 3.36 -6.06
C ILE A 29 0.65 2.08 -5.23
N PHE A 30 -0.54 1.54 -4.99
CA PHE A 30 -0.69 0.19 -4.43
C PHE A 30 -0.28 -0.85 -5.46
N SER A 31 0.52 -1.82 -5.03
CA SER A 31 0.83 -2.99 -5.85
C SER A 31 -0.43 -3.84 -5.99
N PRO A 32 -0.64 -4.48 -7.16
CA PRO A 32 -1.77 -5.38 -7.33
C PRO A 32 -1.70 -6.50 -6.30
N LEU A 33 -2.86 -6.79 -5.71
CA LEU A 33 -3.00 -7.88 -4.76
C LEU A 33 -3.06 -9.22 -5.50
N PRO A 34 -2.70 -10.34 -4.84
CA PRO A 34 -2.95 -11.67 -5.39
C PRO A 34 -4.41 -11.80 -5.78
N ASN A 35 -4.66 -12.15 -7.04
CA ASN A 35 -5.99 -12.34 -7.61
C ASN A 35 -6.08 -13.74 -8.19
N ASP A 36 -6.55 -14.69 -7.39
CA ASP A 36 -6.89 -16.03 -7.85
C ASP A 36 -8.34 -16.06 -8.33
N LYS A 37 -8.60 -16.86 -9.38
CA LYS A 37 -9.90 -16.88 -10.08
C LYS A 37 -11.10 -17.21 -9.18
N ASN A 38 -10.89 -17.87 -8.06
CA ASN A 38 -11.94 -18.39 -7.19
C ASN A 38 -11.95 -17.67 -5.83
N TRP A 39 -11.46 -16.43 -5.80
CA TRP A 39 -11.38 -15.61 -4.59
C TRP A 39 -12.21 -14.35 -4.74
N ILE A 40 -12.94 -14.00 -3.68
CA ILE A 40 -13.51 -12.67 -3.48
C ILE A 40 -12.53 -11.88 -2.60
N VAL A 41 -12.16 -10.69 -3.06
CA VAL A 41 -11.19 -9.81 -2.39
C VAL A 41 -11.85 -8.48 -2.05
N LYS A 42 -11.68 -8.03 -0.81
CA LYS A 42 -12.02 -6.68 -0.37
C LYS A 42 -10.76 -5.99 0.17
N HIS A 43 -10.53 -4.75 -0.26
CA HIS A 43 -9.36 -3.93 0.14
C HIS A 43 -9.83 -2.57 0.66
N TYR A 44 -9.43 -2.22 1.88
CA TYR A 44 -9.76 -0.96 2.54
C TYR A 44 -8.47 -0.28 2.99
N SER A 45 -8.28 0.99 2.64
CA SER A 45 -7.08 1.72 3.03
C SER A 45 -7.28 3.23 2.98
N ASN A 46 -6.64 3.92 3.91
CA ASN A 46 -6.38 5.36 3.85
C ASN A 46 -4.88 5.69 3.82
N GLU A 47 -4.00 4.71 3.54
CA GLU A 47 -2.55 4.93 3.44
C GLU A 47 -2.12 5.91 2.34
N GLN A 48 -2.95 6.08 1.31
CA GLN A 48 -2.75 7.04 0.22
C GLN A 48 -2.86 8.50 0.67
N GLU A 49 -3.44 8.77 1.85
CA GLU A 49 -3.53 10.12 2.38
C GLU A 49 -2.15 10.65 2.78
N ILE A 50 -1.88 11.92 2.47
CA ILE A 50 -0.62 12.55 2.85
C ILE A 50 -0.61 12.72 4.38
N PRO A 51 0.47 12.31 5.09
CA PRO A 51 0.54 12.47 6.53
C PRO A 51 0.35 13.94 6.97
N ASN A 52 -0.71 14.22 7.73
CA ASN A 52 -0.89 15.52 8.37
C ASN A 52 -0.09 15.56 9.67
N GLN A 53 1.12 16.11 9.61
CA GLN A 53 2.03 16.17 10.76
C GLN A 53 1.42 16.90 11.97
N GLN A 54 0.58 17.93 11.77
CA GLN A 54 -0.08 18.62 12.88
C GLN A 54 -1.10 17.72 13.59
N HIS A 55 -1.89 16.96 12.83
CA HIS A 55 -2.81 15.98 13.40
C HIS A 55 -2.04 14.87 14.15
N MET A 56 -0.92 14.39 13.59
CA MET A 56 -0.08 13.38 14.23
C MET A 56 0.63 13.85 15.51
N LEU A 57 0.67 15.17 15.80
CA LEU A 57 1.14 15.68 17.10
C LEU A 57 0.10 15.52 18.22
N GLN A 58 -1.15 15.22 17.89
CA GLN A 58 -2.21 14.97 18.88
C GLN A 58 -2.08 13.60 19.56
N ARG A 59 -1.20 12.72 19.06
CA ARG A 59 -0.80 11.50 19.75
C ARG A 59 0.45 11.77 20.57
N THR A 60 0.31 11.74 21.88
CA THR A 60 1.42 11.95 22.83
C THR A 60 1.94 10.65 23.42
N VAL A 61 1.17 9.57 23.31
CA VAL A 61 1.54 8.24 23.80
C VAL A 61 2.10 7.38 22.65
N ASP A 62 3.26 6.78 22.88
CA ASP A 62 3.79 5.74 21.98
C ASP A 62 2.87 4.51 22.02
N PHE A 63 2.39 4.07 20.86
CA PHE A 63 1.51 2.90 20.74
C PHE A 63 1.98 2.02 19.57
N PRO A 64 2.06 0.68 19.75
CA PRO A 64 2.52 -0.23 18.70
C PRO A 64 1.53 -0.30 17.54
N THR A 65 2.05 -0.53 16.32
CA THR A 65 1.19 -0.87 15.19
C THR A 65 0.46 -2.18 15.48
N GLN A 66 -0.84 -2.19 15.23
CA GLN A 66 -1.67 -3.37 15.38
C GLN A 66 -1.62 -4.20 14.11
N ILE A 67 -1.45 -5.51 14.24
CA ILE A 67 -1.34 -6.46 13.13
C ILE A 67 -2.47 -7.49 13.23
N VAL A 68 -3.10 -7.78 12.10
CA VAL A 68 -4.04 -8.90 11.92
C VAL A 68 -3.53 -9.75 10.76
N ARG A 69 -3.33 -11.04 11.02
CA ARG A 69 -2.86 -12.03 10.04
C ARG A 69 -3.60 -13.35 10.21
N VAL A 70 -4.92 -13.26 10.28
CA VAL A 70 -5.83 -14.38 10.57
C VAL A 70 -6.14 -15.16 9.30
N ARG A 71 -6.25 -16.48 9.42
CA ARG A 71 -6.71 -17.39 8.37
C ARG A 71 -7.64 -18.42 8.98
N GLY A 72 -8.68 -18.80 8.25
CA GLY A 72 -9.62 -19.85 8.66
C GLY A 72 -10.02 -20.75 7.50
N ASN A 73 -10.31 -22.02 7.81
CA ASN A 73 -10.89 -22.99 6.90
C ASN A 73 -12.36 -23.19 7.28
N VAL A 74 -13.26 -22.91 6.35
CA VAL A 74 -14.71 -22.91 6.55
C VAL A 74 -15.41 -23.93 5.64
N ALA A 75 -14.63 -24.80 4.99
CA ALA A 75 -15.16 -25.83 4.11
C ALA A 75 -16.14 -26.74 4.87
N GLY A 76 -17.32 -26.96 4.28
CA GLY A 76 -18.39 -27.77 4.88
C GLY A 76 -19.22 -27.05 5.95
N LEU A 77 -18.99 -25.75 6.20
CA LEU A 77 -19.86 -24.94 7.05
C LEU A 77 -21.05 -24.32 6.30
N GLU A 78 -21.13 -24.55 4.98
CA GLU A 78 -22.20 -24.03 4.11
C GLU A 78 -22.36 -22.50 4.19
N LEU A 79 -21.25 -21.79 4.42
CA LEU A 79 -21.18 -20.34 4.45
C LEU A 79 -20.84 -19.78 3.07
N SER A 80 -21.48 -18.69 2.67
CA SER A 80 -21.09 -17.91 1.51
C SER A 80 -19.93 -16.96 1.82
N CYS A 81 -19.19 -16.54 0.79
CA CYS A 81 -18.19 -15.49 0.96
C CYS A 81 -18.79 -14.11 1.32
N GLU A 82 -20.07 -13.88 1.03
CA GLU A 82 -20.79 -12.67 1.45
C GLU A 82 -21.00 -12.68 2.97
N GLU A 83 -21.53 -13.76 3.53
CA GLU A 83 -21.72 -13.91 5.00
C GLU A 83 -20.40 -13.75 5.76
N ILE A 84 -19.33 -14.35 5.25
CA ILE A 84 -17.99 -14.21 5.84
C ILE A 84 -17.52 -12.75 5.79
N GLY A 85 -17.71 -12.10 4.64
CA GLY A 85 -17.34 -10.72 4.45
C GLY A 85 -18.09 -9.78 5.42
N ASP A 86 -19.40 -9.97 5.55
CA ASP A 86 -20.25 -9.11 6.37
C ASP A 86 -19.97 -9.25 7.86
N GLU A 87 -19.74 -10.48 8.36
CA GLU A 87 -19.35 -10.68 9.75
C GLU A 87 -18.00 -10.01 10.06
N ILE A 88 -16.99 -10.22 9.21
CA ILE A 88 -15.69 -9.57 9.36
C ILE A 88 -15.81 -8.05 9.30
N GLU A 89 -16.65 -7.51 8.41
CA GLU A 89 -16.87 -6.08 8.34
C GLU A 89 -17.48 -5.53 9.62
N GLN A 90 -18.50 -6.20 10.15
CA GLN A 90 -19.19 -5.79 11.37
C GLN A 90 -18.27 -5.76 12.60
N ILE A 91 -17.43 -6.77 12.76
CA ILE A 91 -16.59 -6.96 13.96
C ILE A 91 -15.22 -6.31 13.85
N PHE A 92 -14.73 -6.04 12.62
CA PHE A 92 -13.40 -5.47 12.38
C PHE A 92 -13.44 -4.19 11.55
N THR A 93 -13.70 -4.25 10.24
CA THR A 93 -13.43 -3.09 9.36
C THR A 93 -14.27 -1.86 9.72
N ASN A 94 -15.55 -2.04 10.08
CA ASN A 94 -16.44 -0.95 10.49
C ASN A 94 -16.06 -0.34 11.85
N LYS A 95 -15.21 -1.01 12.63
CA LYS A 95 -14.70 -0.52 13.91
C LYS A 95 -13.39 0.27 13.73
N ILE A 96 -12.71 0.13 12.60
CA ILE A 96 -11.47 0.83 12.28
C ILE A 96 -11.76 2.00 11.33
N SER A 97 -12.29 3.09 11.88
CA SER A 97 -12.67 4.29 11.11
C SER A 97 -11.45 5.10 10.63
N PRO A 98 -11.48 5.66 9.39
CA PRO A 98 -10.40 6.52 8.89
C PRO A 98 -10.18 7.81 9.69
N ASP A 99 -11.18 8.26 10.46
CA ASP A 99 -11.04 9.44 11.33
C ASP A 99 -10.15 9.19 12.55
N LEU A 100 -10.07 7.93 13.00
CA LEU A 100 -9.34 7.52 14.20
C LEU A 100 -8.06 6.77 13.88
N PHE A 101 -8.02 6.09 12.73
CA PHE A 101 -6.97 5.17 12.38
C PHE A 101 -6.40 5.45 11.00
N LEU A 102 -5.10 5.23 10.90
CA LEU A 102 -4.48 4.86 9.65
C LEU A 102 -4.53 3.34 9.53
N TYR A 103 -4.97 2.81 8.40
CA TYR A 103 -5.04 1.36 8.20
C TYR A 103 -4.84 0.96 6.74
N ASN A 104 -4.47 -0.29 6.57
CA ASN A 104 -4.53 -0.98 5.29
C ASN A 104 -4.95 -2.43 5.55
N THR A 105 -6.10 -2.82 5.01
CA THR A 105 -6.77 -4.09 5.30
C THR A 105 -7.14 -4.80 4.02
N TYR A 106 -6.75 -6.05 3.91
CA TYR A 106 -7.07 -6.98 2.84
C TYR A 106 -7.79 -8.17 3.43
N ILE A 107 -8.97 -8.44 2.90
CA ILE A 107 -9.77 -9.61 3.23
C ILE A 107 -9.91 -10.42 1.95
N ASN A 108 -9.65 -11.71 2.03
CA ASN A 108 -9.99 -12.63 0.97
C ASN A 108 -10.87 -13.78 1.48
N CYS A 109 -11.72 -14.27 0.59
CA CYS A 109 -12.51 -15.47 0.79
C CYS A 109 -12.41 -16.31 -0.48
N ALA A 110 -11.93 -17.54 -0.34
CA ALA A 110 -11.91 -18.51 -1.43
C ALA A 110 -13.19 -19.33 -1.38
N TYR A 111 -13.75 -19.65 -2.54
CA TYR A 111 -14.94 -20.48 -2.68
C TYR A 111 -14.72 -21.68 -3.59
N ASP A 112 -15.56 -22.69 -3.44
CA ASP A 112 -15.59 -23.87 -4.31
C ASP A 112 -16.46 -23.60 -5.54
N GLN A 113 -15.81 -23.36 -6.69
CA GLN A 113 -16.50 -23.12 -7.97
C GLN A 113 -17.25 -24.36 -8.50
N ASP A 114 -16.93 -25.56 -8.01
CA ASP A 114 -17.59 -26.80 -8.44
C ASP A 114 -18.87 -27.07 -7.63
N SER A 115 -19.07 -26.36 -6.51
CA SER A 115 -20.31 -26.35 -5.74
C SER A 115 -21.36 -25.47 -6.44
N PRO A 116 -22.62 -25.92 -6.61
CA PRO A 116 -23.67 -25.12 -7.22
C PRO A 116 -23.94 -23.79 -6.51
N GLU A 117 -23.72 -23.75 -5.20
CA GLU A 117 -23.93 -22.59 -4.33
C GLU A 117 -22.65 -21.78 -4.08
N GLU A 118 -21.51 -22.18 -4.65
CA GLU A 118 -20.21 -21.51 -4.49
C GLU A 118 -19.84 -21.25 -3.01
N TYR A 119 -20.02 -22.26 -2.16
CA TYR A 119 -19.71 -22.13 -0.73
C TYR A 119 -18.23 -21.77 -0.49
N ALA A 120 -18.00 -20.97 0.54
CA ALA A 120 -16.68 -20.61 1.01
C ALA A 120 -15.92 -21.83 1.52
N VAL A 121 -14.63 -21.88 1.21
CA VAL A 121 -13.70 -22.93 1.67
C VAL A 121 -12.66 -22.38 2.62
N SER A 122 -12.26 -21.12 2.48
CA SER A 122 -11.32 -20.47 3.39
C SER A 122 -11.41 -18.96 3.34
N PHE A 123 -10.91 -18.30 4.37
CA PHE A 123 -10.76 -16.85 4.40
C PHE A 123 -9.43 -16.42 5.01
N SER A 124 -9.01 -15.19 4.73
CA SER A 124 -7.94 -14.54 5.47
C SER A 124 -8.17 -13.05 5.65
N ILE A 125 -7.64 -12.54 6.76
CA ILE A 125 -7.62 -11.11 7.10
C ILE A 125 -6.16 -10.73 7.27
N GLN A 126 -5.67 -9.84 6.42
CA GLN A 126 -4.37 -9.21 6.55
C GLN A 126 -4.56 -7.71 6.76
N SER A 127 -4.17 -7.21 7.92
CA SER A 127 -4.28 -5.79 8.23
C SER A 127 -3.09 -5.32 9.06
N TYR A 128 -2.75 -4.07 8.87
CA TYR A 128 -1.99 -3.31 9.85
C TYR A 128 -2.63 -1.93 10.02
N PHE A 129 -2.66 -1.43 11.25
CA PHE A 129 -3.26 -0.14 11.55
C PHE A 129 -2.67 0.53 12.79
N ASP A 130 -2.75 1.86 12.83
CA ASP A 130 -2.22 2.70 13.91
C ASP A 130 -3.27 3.72 14.36
N PRO A 131 -3.50 3.90 15.68
CA PRO A 131 -4.32 4.99 16.17
C PRO A 131 -3.63 6.34 15.94
N LEU A 132 -4.39 7.32 15.45
CA LEU A 132 -3.88 8.64 15.05
C LEU A 132 -3.73 9.63 16.21
N THR A 133 -4.47 9.44 17.29
CA THR A 133 -4.56 10.37 18.43
C THR A 133 -4.65 9.60 19.75
N ASP A 134 -4.45 10.27 20.89
CA ASP A 134 -4.62 9.64 22.21
C ASP A 134 -6.07 9.15 22.45
N LYS A 135 -7.07 9.88 21.92
CA LYS A 135 -8.48 9.44 21.95
C LYS A 135 -8.68 8.14 21.15
N ALA A 136 -8.01 8.01 20.00
CA ALA A 136 -8.06 6.79 19.20
C ALA A 136 -7.37 5.62 19.92
N VAL A 137 -6.31 5.88 20.68
CA VAL A 137 -5.66 4.88 21.56
C VAL A 137 -6.63 4.37 22.62
N ASP A 138 -7.37 5.26 23.28
CA ASP A 138 -8.34 4.84 24.30
C ASP A 138 -9.51 4.06 23.70
N TYR A 139 -10.02 4.48 22.53
CA TYR A 139 -10.99 3.69 21.77
C TYR A 139 -10.45 2.30 21.43
N LEU A 140 -9.21 2.23 20.92
CA LEU A 140 -8.58 0.97 20.53
C LEU A 140 -8.43 0.01 21.72
N LYS A 141 -8.06 0.50 22.91
CA LYS A 141 -7.99 -0.35 24.11
C LYS A 141 -9.34 -0.99 24.44
N SER A 142 -10.42 -0.21 24.38
CA SER A 142 -11.79 -0.73 24.59
C SER A 142 -12.18 -1.74 23.51
N TYR A 143 -11.88 -1.43 22.24
CA TYR A 143 -12.14 -2.33 21.11
C TYR A 143 -11.41 -3.67 21.28
N LEU A 144 -10.12 -3.65 21.66
CA LEU A 144 -9.33 -4.85 21.89
C LEU A 144 -9.86 -5.68 23.06
N GLN A 145 -10.38 -5.06 24.13
CA GLN A 145 -10.99 -5.78 25.24
C GLN A 145 -12.27 -6.52 24.84
N GLU A 146 -13.03 -5.97 23.89
CA GLU A 146 -14.30 -6.55 23.44
C GLU A 146 -14.11 -7.60 22.34
N TYR A 147 -13.23 -7.35 21.37
CA TYR A 147 -13.16 -8.14 20.14
C TYR A 147 -11.87 -8.96 19.96
N ASN A 148 -10.80 -8.72 20.72
CA ASN A 148 -9.59 -9.53 20.58
C ASN A 148 -9.84 -10.93 21.16
N GLY A 149 -9.72 -11.96 20.31
CA GLY A 149 -10.12 -13.33 20.60
C GLY A 149 -11.56 -13.67 20.18
N TYR A 150 -12.26 -12.78 19.47
CA TYR A 150 -13.59 -13.06 18.93
C TYR A 150 -13.56 -14.31 18.05
N ASN A 151 -14.54 -15.20 18.23
CA ASN A 151 -14.64 -16.46 17.48
C ASN A 151 -15.14 -16.21 16.05
N LEU A 152 -14.32 -16.56 15.06
CA LEU A 152 -14.67 -16.46 13.65
C LEU A 152 -15.07 -17.85 13.14
N PHE A 153 -16.38 -18.05 12.99
CA PHE A 153 -17.00 -19.23 12.38
C PHE A 153 -16.59 -20.56 13.02
N ASP A 154 -16.30 -20.60 14.33
CA ASP A 154 -15.82 -21.78 15.06
C ASP A 154 -14.51 -22.39 14.50
N THR A 155 -13.77 -21.66 13.67
CA THR A 155 -12.60 -22.17 12.93
C THR A 155 -11.32 -21.40 13.24
N SER A 156 -11.45 -20.13 13.62
CA SER A 156 -10.32 -19.30 14.03
C SER A 156 -10.78 -18.21 15.00
N THR A 157 -9.85 -17.40 15.47
CA THR A 157 -10.11 -16.25 16.34
C THR A 157 -9.55 -14.99 15.72
N LEU A 158 -10.27 -13.87 15.88
CA LEU A 158 -9.74 -12.55 15.56
C LEU A 158 -8.63 -12.23 16.55
N HIS A 159 -7.38 -12.43 16.16
CA HIS A 159 -6.23 -12.01 16.94
C HIS A 159 -5.61 -10.74 16.39
N ILE A 160 -5.56 -9.73 17.24
CA ILE A 160 -4.90 -8.45 16.98
C ILE A 160 -3.64 -8.42 17.82
N GLU A 161 -2.50 -8.38 17.14
CA GLU A 161 -1.17 -8.49 17.70
C GLU A 161 -0.47 -7.12 17.72
N ASN A 162 0.43 -6.92 18.68
CA ASN A 162 1.30 -5.75 18.69
C ASN A 162 2.57 -6.06 17.87
N ALA A 163 2.88 -5.20 16.90
CA ALA A 163 4.22 -5.17 16.33
C ALA A 163 5.18 -4.51 17.32
N LYS A 164 6.30 -5.17 17.60
CA LYS A 164 7.40 -4.62 18.42
C LYS A 164 8.10 -3.45 17.73
N GLY A 165 8.08 -3.45 16.40
CA GLY A 165 8.63 -2.40 15.57
C GLY A 165 8.51 -2.75 14.10
N ILE A 166 9.10 -1.91 13.26
CA ILE A 166 9.10 -2.08 11.82
C ILE A 166 10.48 -1.78 11.25
N ILE A 167 11.01 -2.71 10.46
CA ILE A 167 12.14 -2.46 9.59
C ILE A 167 11.60 -2.03 8.23
N VAL A 168 12.03 -0.86 7.78
CA VAL A 168 11.81 -0.42 6.40
C VAL A 168 13.04 -0.72 5.59
N SER A 169 12.92 -1.63 4.62
CA SER A 169 13.96 -1.91 3.62
C SER A 169 13.64 -1.15 2.35
N MET A 170 14.06 0.11 2.27
CA MET A 170 13.70 1.00 1.18
C MET A 170 14.65 0.86 -0.02
N THR A 171 14.08 0.54 -1.18
CA THR A 171 14.79 0.53 -2.46
C THR A 171 14.49 1.82 -3.23
N LEU A 172 15.51 2.41 -3.84
CA LEU A 172 15.39 3.52 -4.78
C LEU A 172 15.83 3.06 -6.15
N ASN A 173 14.97 3.25 -7.15
CA ASN A 173 15.32 3.11 -8.56
C ASN A 173 15.38 4.48 -9.23
N ALA A 174 16.39 4.71 -10.07
CA ALA A 174 16.47 5.89 -10.93
C ALA A 174 16.78 5.48 -12.37
N GLY A 175 16.07 6.07 -13.33
CA GLY A 175 16.20 5.64 -14.72
C GLY A 175 15.48 6.52 -15.73
N LEU A 176 15.37 5.98 -16.94
CA LEU A 176 14.71 6.62 -18.07
C LEU A 176 13.51 5.79 -18.54
N LYS A 177 12.32 6.36 -18.42
CA LYS A 177 11.06 5.82 -18.87
C LYS A 177 10.67 6.45 -20.20
N HIS A 178 10.57 5.63 -21.25
CA HIS A 178 10.20 6.10 -22.58
C HIS A 178 8.68 6.29 -22.73
N ASN A 179 7.89 5.37 -22.18
CA ASN A 179 6.44 5.44 -22.19
C ASN A 179 5.91 5.49 -20.75
N PRO A 180 5.23 6.57 -20.31
CA PRO A 180 4.71 6.68 -18.95
C PRO A 180 3.75 5.55 -18.57
N GLU A 181 2.98 5.08 -19.54
CA GLU A 181 1.87 4.14 -19.35
C GLU A 181 2.34 2.68 -19.30
N GLN A 182 3.61 2.40 -19.63
CA GLN A 182 4.20 1.07 -19.52
C GLN A 182 4.94 0.91 -18.20
N ALA A 183 5.00 -0.30 -17.65
CA ALA A 183 5.76 -0.56 -16.41
C ALA A 183 7.28 -0.47 -16.61
N SER A 184 7.78 -0.80 -17.81
CA SER A 184 9.21 -0.88 -18.09
C SER A 184 9.89 0.48 -18.19
N PHE A 185 11.14 0.55 -17.74
CA PHE A 185 12.04 1.68 -17.91
C PHE A 185 13.49 1.20 -17.88
N THR A 186 14.42 2.00 -18.41
CA THR A 186 15.85 1.71 -18.36
C THR A 186 16.39 2.11 -16.99
N LEU A 187 16.79 1.11 -16.18
CA LEU A 187 17.38 1.34 -14.87
C LEU A 187 18.82 1.83 -15.00
N TYR A 188 19.12 3.01 -14.46
CA TYR A 188 20.48 3.54 -14.39
C TYR A 188 21.17 3.20 -13.07
N ARG A 189 20.43 3.28 -11.97
CA ARG A 189 20.95 3.01 -10.64
C ARG A 189 19.87 2.49 -9.71
N GLN A 190 20.28 1.58 -8.84
CA GLN A 190 19.50 1.10 -7.72
C GLN A 190 20.35 1.15 -6.45
N ASP A 191 19.77 1.64 -5.36
CA ASP A 191 20.35 1.60 -4.03
C ASP A 191 19.29 1.12 -3.03
N ARG A 192 19.75 0.57 -1.90
CA ARG A 192 18.89 0.11 -0.81
C ARG A 192 19.42 0.59 0.53
N LYS A 193 18.53 1.06 1.40
CA LYS A 193 18.85 1.42 2.80
C LYS A 193 17.76 0.93 3.74
N ASN A 194 18.19 0.53 4.93
CA ASN A 194 17.32 -0.03 5.95
C ASN A 194 17.19 0.92 7.14
N PHE A 195 15.99 0.98 7.72
CA PHE A 195 15.67 1.81 8.87
C PHE A 195 14.84 1.00 9.86
N TYR A 196 14.97 1.32 11.15
CA TYR A 196 14.07 0.80 12.17
C TYR A 196 13.20 1.94 12.69
N PHE A 197 11.90 1.70 12.81
CA PHE A 197 10.96 2.58 13.50
C PHE A 197 10.20 1.78 14.56
N LYS A 198 9.69 2.46 15.58
CA LYS A 198 8.88 1.82 16.63
C LYS A 198 7.49 1.43 16.13
N SER A 199 6.95 2.14 15.15
CA SER A 199 5.62 1.90 14.57
C SER A 199 5.53 2.38 13.12
N ASN A 200 4.53 1.89 12.39
CA ASN A 200 4.16 2.41 11.07
C ASN A 200 3.66 3.86 11.14
N PHE A 201 3.05 4.28 12.26
CA PHE A 201 2.79 5.70 12.55
C PHE A 201 4.06 6.55 12.52
N ASP A 202 5.12 6.14 13.24
CA ASP A 202 6.38 6.91 13.28
C ASP A 202 7.07 6.94 11.92
N MET A 203 7.07 5.79 11.22
CA MET A 203 7.54 5.69 9.85
C MET A 203 6.82 6.68 8.93
N ARG A 204 5.50 6.86 9.08
CA ARG A 204 4.76 7.84 8.28
C ARG A 204 5.03 9.28 8.67
N LYS A 205 5.13 9.56 9.97
CA LYS A 205 5.45 10.89 10.50
C LYS A 205 6.80 11.39 10.02
N GLU A 206 7.77 10.48 9.90
CA GLU A 206 9.15 10.80 9.55
C GLU A 206 9.50 10.56 8.09
N LEU A 207 9.37 9.33 7.59
CA LEU A 207 9.81 8.96 6.24
C LEU A 207 8.78 9.37 5.19
N ILE A 208 7.51 8.96 5.33
CA ILE A 208 6.50 9.23 4.30
C ILE A 208 6.21 10.72 4.17
N ALA A 209 6.08 11.45 5.28
CA ALA A 209 5.94 12.90 5.24
C ALA A 209 7.09 13.58 4.48
N ASP A 210 8.31 13.08 4.66
CA ASP A 210 9.52 13.62 4.04
C ASP A 210 9.65 13.24 2.55
N ILE A 211 9.13 12.07 2.15
CA ILE A 211 8.93 11.72 0.73
C ILE A 211 8.03 12.77 0.08
N TYR A 212 6.84 13.02 0.64
CA TYR A 212 5.93 14.03 0.08
C TYR A 212 6.54 15.43 0.05
N HIS A 213 7.31 15.80 1.08
CA HIS A 213 7.88 17.14 1.17
C HIS A 213 9.07 17.36 0.23
N ARG A 214 9.96 16.36 0.07
CA ARG A 214 11.26 16.57 -0.60
C ARG A 214 11.52 15.70 -1.83
N PHE A 215 11.04 14.46 -1.88
CA PHE A 215 11.32 13.53 -3.00
C PHE A 215 10.71 13.99 -4.32
N TYR A 216 9.59 14.70 -4.26
CA TYR A 216 8.87 15.20 -5.43
C TYR A 216 9.29 16.59 -5.92
N SER A 217 10.40 17.11 -5.40
CA SER A 217 10.97 18.41 -5.76
C SER A 217 12.04 18.26 -6.85
N ASN A 218 12.11 19.22 -7.78
CA ASN A 218 13.21 19.36 -8.73
C ASN A 218 14.25 20.40 -8.29
N ASN A 219 14.14 20.93 -7.07
CA ASN A 219 15.14 21.81 -6.48
C ASN A 219 16.28 20.96 -5.88
N PRO A 220 17.53 21.07 -6.37
CA PRO A 220 18.68 20.32 -5.86
C PRO A 220 18.87 20.45 -4.34
N GLU A 221 18.62 21.64 -3.78
CA GLU A 221 18.75 21.94 -2.34
C GLU A 221 17.67 21.25 -1.49
N VAL A 222 16.67 20.64 -2.13
CA VAL A 222 15.57 19.93 -1.46
C VAL A 222 15.71 18.43 -1.65
N ILE A 223 15.83 17.96 -2.89
CA ILE A 223 15.85 16.52 -3.21
C ILE A 223 17.21 15.88 -2.87
N LEU A 224 18.35 16.56 -3.08
CA LEU A 224 19.64 15.93 -2.79
C LEU A 224 19.86 15.70 -1.27
N PRO A 225 19.49 16.63 -0.37
CA PRO A 225 19.50 16.34 1.06
C PRO A 225 18.51 15.24 1.49
N PHE A 226 17.43 15.00 0.74
CA PHE A 226 16.56 13.84 0.97
C PHE A 226 17.31 12.53 0.69
N PHE A 227 18.03 12.47 -0.44
CA PHE A 227 18.83 11.31 -0.84
C PHE A 227 19.97 11.07 0.15
N GLU A 228 20.63 12.12 0.63
CA GLU A 228 21.67 12.02 1.65
C GLU A 228 21.16 11.37 2.95
N LYS A 229 20.01 11.84 3.44
CA LYS A 229 19.36 11.31 4.66
C LYS A 229 18.91 9.86 4.48
N TRP A 230 18.18 9.56 3.39
CA TRP A 230 17.43 8.31 3.27
C TRP A 230 18.02 7.25 2.33
N ILE A 231 19.09 7.56 1.57
CA ILE A 231 19.71 6.60 0.64
C ILE A 231 21.15 6.30 1.06
N SER A 232 22.03 7.30 1.10
CA SER A 232 23.38 7.16 1.65
C SER A 232 24.02 8.53 1.87
N PRO A 233 24.99 8.68 2.80
CA PRO A 233 25.62 9.97 3.07
C PRO A 233 26.28 10.65 1.84
N ALA A 234 26.72 9.87 0.84
CA ALA A 234 27.32 10.40 -0.38
C ALA A 234 26.31 10.55 -1.54
N ALA A 235 25.03 10.27 -1.30
CA ALA A 235 24.02 10.22 -2.36
C ALA A 235 23.80 11.59 -3.02
N ASN A 236 24.01 12.70 -2.32
CA ASN A 236 23.90 14.05 -2.89
C ASN A 236 24.80 14.24 -4.13
N THR A 237 26.03 13.74 -4.07
CA THR A 237 27.06 13.90 -5.09
C THR A 237 26.86 12.89 -6.22
N ILE A 238 26.55 11.65 -5.84
CA ILE A 238 26.35 10.54 -6.78
C ILE A 238 25.09 10.78 -7.62
N TYR A 239 23.98 11.14 -6.98
CA TYR A 239 22.69 11.26 -7.67
C TYR A 239 22.49 12.57 -8.41
N HIS A 240 23.27 13.63 -8.16
CA HIS A 240 23.11 14.87 -8.91
C HIS A 240 23.26 14.66 -10.43
N ALA A 241 24.25 13.91 -10.88
CA ALA A 241 24.41 13.59 -12.32
C ALA A 241 23.32 12.62 -12.83
N ILE A 242 22.93 11.65 -11.99
CA ILE A 242 21.92 10.63 -12.34
C ILE A 242 20.56 11.27 -12.52
N LEU A 243 20.14 12.17 -11.62
CA LEU A 243 18.86 12.85 -11.68
C LEU A 243 18.74 13.78 -12.91
N LYS A 244 19.85 14.36 -13.37
CA LYS A 244 19.89 15.12 -14.63
C LYS A 244 19.68 14.24 -15.87
N ALA A 245 20.10 12.98 -15.81
CA ALA A 245 19.93 12.02 -16.91
C ALA A 245 18.60 11.25 -16.82
N SER A 246 18.07 11.06 -15.61
CA SER A 246 16.84 10.33 -15.32
C SER A 246 15.60 11.19 -15.56
N ASN A 247 14.50 10.54 -15.91
CA ASN A 247 13.19 11.17 -16.01
C ASN A 247 12.10 10.46 -15.18
N TYR A 248 12.50 9.42 -14.44
CA TYR A 248 11.64 8.58 -13.63
C TYR A 248 12.41 8.05 -12.41
N LEU A 249 11.77 8.08 -11.25
CA LEU A 249 12.28 7.54 -9.99
C LEU A 249 11.20 6.70 -9.31
N GLU A 250 11.62 5.71 -8.52
CA GLU A 250 10.74 4.92 -7.67
C GLU A 250 11.32 4.71 -6.28
N LEU A 251 10.50 4.81 -5.23
CA LEU A 251 10.83 4.34 -3.89
C LEU A 251 9.91 3.18 -3.50
N GLN A 252 10.49 2.03 -3.15
CA GLN A 252 9.78 0.88 -2.60
C GLN A 252 10.18 0.67 -1.12
N PRO A 253 9.44 1.27 -0.16
CA PRO A 253 9.67 1.05 1.26
C PRO A 253 9.02 -0.27 1.70
N GLU A 254 9.73 -1.39 1.54
CA GLU A 254 9.24 -2.68 2.04
C GLU A 254 9.16 -2.65 3.56
N ARG A 255 8.00 -3.05 4.09
CA ARG A 255 7.65 -2.94 5.51
C ARG A 255 7.65 -4.31 6.16
N ILE A 256 8.65 -4.53 7.00
CA ILE A 256 8.88 -5.79 7.70
C ILE A 256 8.56 -5.54 9.17
N PHE A 257 7.36 -5.91 9.59
CA PHE A 257 6.94 -5.84 10.98
C PHE A 257 7.66 -6.91 11.79
N ILE A 258 8.26 -6.50 12.90
CA ILE A 258 8.89 -7.41 13.85
C ILE A 258 7.85 -7.69 14.93
N MET A 259 7.56 -8.96 15.16
CA MET A 259 6.59 -9.40 16.17
C MET A 259 7.28 -9.63 17.51
N GLU A 260 6.50 -9.92 18.56
CA GLU A 260 7.05 -10.12 19.91
C GLU A 260 7.93 -11.36 20.03
N ASN A 261 7.55 -12.45 19.36
CA ASN A 261 8.29 -13.71 19.40
C ASN A 261 9.58 -13.62 18.58
N GLU A 262 10.66 -14.20 19.10
CA GLU A 262 11.96 -14.20 18.41
C GLU A 262 11.86 -14.89 17.04
N GLY A 263 12.37 -14.22 16.01
CA GLY A 263 12.35 -14.71 14.63
C GLY A 263 11.00 -14.57 13.91
N ASP A 264 9.95 -14.10 14.60
CA ASP A 264 8.63 -13.88 14.00
C ASP A 264 8.54 -12.50 13.33
N ILE A 265 8.24 -12.52 12.03
CA ILE A 265 8.09 -11.33 11.21
C ILE A 265 6.80 -11.40 10.42
N PHE A 266 6.25 -10.23 10.11
CA PHE A 266 5.10 -10.10 9.23
C PHE A 266 5.42 -9.09 8.12
N VAL A 267 5.17 -9.50 6.88
CA VAL A 267 5.24 -8.65 5.69
C VAL A 267 3.89 -8.78 5.00
N SER A 268 3.14 -7.69 4.98
CA SER A 268 1.82 -7.69 4.35
C SER A 268 1.95 -7.76 2.83
N ASP A 269 1.05 -8.52 2.18
CA ASP A 269 0.92 -8.51 0.72
C ASP A 269 0.48 -7.13 0.18
N LEU A 270 -0.04 -6.27 1.07
CA LEU A 270 -0.46 -4.89 0.81
C LEU A 270 0.74 -3.94 0.65
N ARG A 271 1.43 -4.06 -0.47
CA ARG A 271 2.57 -3.21 -0.82
C ARG A 271 2.11 -1.92 -1.51
N TYR A 272 2.86 -0.84 -1.28
CA TYR A 272 2.79 0.35 -2.12
C TYR A 272 4.19 0.87 -2.41
N TYR A 273 4.30 1.69 -3.43
CA TYR A 273 5.52 2.37 -3.81
C TYR A 273 5.23 3.80 -4.24
N PHE A 274 6.27 4.63 -4.28
CA PHE A 274 6.19 6.00 -4.74
C PHE A 274 6.79 6.12 -6.12
N ALA A 275 6.00 6.54 -7.11
CA ALA A 275 6.48 6.82 -8.46
C ALA A 275 6.65 8.33 -8.65
N ASN A 276 7.80 8.76 -9.16
CA ASN A 276 8.04 10.16 -9.53
C ASN A 276 8.28 10.26 -11.04
N LEU A 277 7.21 10.61 -11.77
CA LEU A 277 7.23 10.86 -13.21
C LEU A 277 7.78 12.27 -13.50
N CYS A 278 9.08 12.47 -13.29
CA CYS A 278 9.75 13.76 -13.51
C CYS A 278 9.45 14.33 -14.92
N MET A 279 9.35 13.46 -15.93
CA MET A 279 9.02 13.87 -17.31
C MET A 279 7.65 14.55 -17.49
N LYS A 280 6.68 14.27 -16.62
CA LYS A 280 5.37 14.92 -16.62
C LYS A 280 5.37 16.16 -15.71
N ARG A 281 6.15 16.14 -14.63
CA ARG A 281 6.13 17.16 -13.56
C ARG A 281 7.03 18.38 -13.84
N ASN A 282 8.17 18.17 -14.50
CA ASN A 282 9.22 19.17 -14.60
C ASN A 282 9.35 19.71 -16.04
N PRO A 283 9.57 21.03 -16.24
CA PRO A 283 9.74 21.60 -17.59
C PRO A 283 10.91 21.01 -18.39
N ASN A 284 12.00 20.64 -17.70
CA ASN A 284 13.19 20.02 -18.32
C ASN A 284 12.95 18.55 -18.74
N LYS A 285 11.81 17.96 -18.37
CA LYS A 285 11.46 16.55 -18.57
C LYS A 285 12.40 15.54 -17.89
N HIS A 286 13.30 16.00 -17.02
CA HIS A 286 14.24 15.22 -16.24
C HIS A 286 14.02 15.50 -14.74
N CYS A 287 14.70 14.78 -13.85
CA CYS A 287 14.49 14.97 -12.41
C CYS A 287 15.22 16.20 -11.85
N LEU A 288 16.30 16.64 -12.49
CA LEU A 288 17.01 17.91 -12.22
C LEU A 288 17.38 18.63 -13.53
#